data_AF-A0ABD3S9D2-F1
#
_entry.id   AF-A0ABD3S9D2-F1
#
_cell.length_a   1.000
_cell.length_b   1.000
_cell.length_c   1.000
_cell.angle_alpha   90.00
_cell.angle_beta   90.00
_cell.angle_gamma   90.00
#
_symmetry.space_group_name_H-M   'P 1'
#
loop_
_entity.id
_entity.type
_entity.pdbx_description
1 polymer ?
#
loop_
_entity_poly.entity_id
_entity_poly.type
_entity_poly.pdbx_seq_one_letter_code
_entity_poly.pdbx_strand_id
1 'polypeptide(L)'
;MEISEKVLKFKFHVLIAFAFSLFIFFLCYIAPRFLDVLKFFWPLFVSTALFLFAIVIFGRISPPLEAPGEKTGEGLLDYVAGETEQVHTLLEEAEVEGSVRTE
;
A
#
# COMPACT_ATOMS: atom_id res chain seq x y z
N MET A 1 -11.14 45.69 6.88
CA MET A 1 -10.07 45.90 5.89
C MET A 1 -10.30 44.94 4.71
N GLU A 2 -11.37 45.13 3.94
CA GLU A 2 -11.89 44.14 2.98
C GLU A 2 -11.22 44.17 1.60
N ILE A 3 -10.39 45.18 1.35
CA ILE A 3 -9.70 45.36 0.06
C ILE A 3 -8.61 44.28 -0.13
N SER A 4 -7.93 43.87 0.95
CA SER A 4 -6.82 42.91 0.90
C SER A 4 -7.21 41.52 0.39
N GLU A 5 -8.41 41.02 0.69
CA GLU A 5 -8.81 39.67 0.30
C GLU A 5 -8.98 39.51 -1.21
N LYS A 6 -9.46 40.56 -1.91
CA LYS A 6 -9.60 40.53 -3.36
C LYS A 6 -8.24 40.58 -4.08
N VAL A 7 -7.26 41.31 -3.51
CA VAL A 7 -5.91 41.37 -4.08
C VAL A 7 -5.15 40.06 -3.87
N LEU A 8 -5.36 39.37 -2.74
CA LEU A 8 -4.73 38.08 -2.46
C LEU A 8 -5.20 36.97 -3.40
N LYS A 9 -6.50 36.92 -3.75
CA LYS A 9 -7.02 35.98 -4.75
C LYS A 9 -6.38 36.19 -6.12
N PHE A 10 -6.20 37.43 -6.55
CA PHE A 10 -5.55 37.73 -7.82
C PHE A 10 -4.06 37.39 -7.80
N LYS A 11 -3.37 37.70 -6.70
CA LYS A 11 -1.95 37.33 -6.49
C LYS A 11 -1.72 35.83 -6.57
N PHE A 12 -2.60 35.01 -5.98
CA PHE A 12 -2.50 33.56 -6.09
C PHE A 12 -2.70 33.08 -7.53
N HIS A 13 -3.67 33.63 -8.25
CA HIS A 13 -3.91 33.24 -9.65
C HIS A 13 -2.71 33.59 -10.54
N VAL A 14 -2.14 34.79 -10.35
CA VAL A 14 -0.93 35.22 -11.06
C VAL A 14 0.28 34.40 -10.64
N LEU A 15 0.44 34.10 -9.35
CA LEU A 15 1.54 33.28 -8.84
C LEU A 15 1.46 31.85 -9.38
N ILE A 16 0.26 31.25 -9.40
CA ILE A 16 0.04 29.92 -9.96
C ILE A 16 0.30 29.94 -11.46
N ALA A 17 -0.25 30.91 -12.21
CA ALA A 17 0.01 31.02 -13.64
C ALA A 17 1.50 31.23 -13.95
N PHE A 18 2.18 32.04 -13.15
CA PHE A 18 3.61 32.28 -13.27
C PHE A 18 4.43 31.04 -12.94
N ALA A 19 4.13 30.35 -11.83
CA ALA A 19 4.77 29.09 -11.45
C ALA A 19 4.52 28.01 -12.49
N PHE A 20 3.31 27.92 -13.06
CA PHE A 20 2.97 26.97 -14.11
C PHE A 20 3.71 27.29 -15.42
N SER A 21 3.82 28.56 -15.79
CA SER A 21 4.61 29.02 -16.93
C SER A 21 6.11 28.69 -16.75
N LEU A 22 6.66 28.96 -15.56
CA LEU A 22 8.03 28.59 -15.20
C LEU A 22 8.24 27.07 -15.22
N PHE A 23 7.29 26.30 -14.72
CA PHE A 23 7.34 24.85 -14.74
C PHE A 23 7.35 24.32 -16.18
N ILE A 24 6.48 24.84 -17.05
CA ILE A 24 6.46 24.49 -18.47
C ILE A 24 7.76 24.92 -19.15
N PHE A 25 8.26 26.12 -18.86
CA PHE A 25 9.53 26.59 -19.42
C PHE A 25 10.69 25.68 -19.00
N PHE A 26 10.75 25.32 -17.73
CA PHE A 26 11.73 24.38 -17.19
C PHE A 26 11.58 23.00 -17.84
N LEU A 27 10.35 22.55 -18.08
CA LEU A 27 10.09 21.34 -18.86
C LEU A 27 10.62 21.51 -20.30
N CYS A 28 10.28 22.55 -21.03
CA CYS A 28 10.73 22.72 -22.41
C CYS A 28 12.26 22.83 -22.55
N TYR A 29 12.96 23.45 -21.58
CA TYR A 29 14.40 23.68 -21.66
C TYR A 29 15.25 22.58 -21.01
N ILE A 30 14.82 22.05 -19.86
CA ILE A 30 15.51 20.95 -19.14
C ILE A 30 15.02 19.58 -19.63
N ALA A 31 13.76 19.48 -20.07
CA ALA A 31 13.15 18.21 -20.41
C ALA A 31 13.44 17.60 -21.79
N PRO A 32 14.16 18.15 -22.79
CA PRO A 32 14.63 17.28 -23.86
C PRO A 32 15.40 16.07 -23.29
N ARG A 33 16.18 16.26 -22.22
CA ARG A 33 16.79 15.14 -21.47
C ARG A 33 15.85 14.42 -20.52
N PHE A 34 14.97 15.15 -19.82
CA PHE A 34 14.06 14.51 -18.85
C PHE A 34 12.98 13.66 -19.53
N LEU A 35 12.53 14.03 -20.73
CA LEU A 35 11.59 13.24 -21.54
C LEU A 35 12.25 11.95 -22.05
N ASP A 36 13.54 11.97 -22.38
CA ASP A 36 14.28 10.73 -22.71
C ASP A 36 14.34 9.78 -21.51
N VAL A 37 14.60 10.33 -20.33
CA VAL A 37 14.54 9.58 -19.06
C VAL A 37 13.13 9.07 -18.81
N LEU A 38 12.09 9.89 -18.98
CA LEU A 38 10.70 9.49 -18.82
C LEU A 38 10.26 8.44 -19.84
N LYS A 39 10.79 8.46 -21.08
CA LYS A 39 10.60 7.40 -22.07
C LYS A 39 11.28 6.11 -21.65
N PHE A 40 12.49 6.18 -21.11
CA PHE A 40 13.22 5.02 -20.58
C PHE A 40 12.47 4.38 -19.40
N PHE A 41 11.94 5.19 -18.48
CA PHE A 41 11.17 4.75 -17.32
C PHE A 41 9.67 4.59 -17.60
N TRP A 42 9.20 4.88 -18.81
CA TRP A 42 7.82 4.70 -19.23
C TRP A 42 7.27 3.30 -18.92
N PRO A 43 7.95 2.19 -19.27
CA PRO A 43 7.48 0.86 -18.92
C PRO A 43 7.27 0.66 -17.41
N LEU A 44 8.14 1.24 -16.57
CA LEU A 44 8.00 1.17 -15.11
C LEU A 44 6.77 1.95 -14.65
N PHE A 45 6.60 3.18 -15.15
CA PHE A 45 5.44 4.02 -14.84
C PHE A 45 4.12 3.36 -15.27
N VAL A 46 4.09 2.79 -16.48
CA VAL A 46 2.92 2.07 -16.99
C VAL A 46 2.61 0.86 -16.12
N SER A 47 3.62 0.07 -15.74
CA SER A 47 3.42 -1.09 -14.88
C SER A 47 2.91 -0.69 -13.49
N THR A 48 3.47 0.36 -12.89
CA THR A 48 3.01 0.87 -11.59
C THR A 48 1.59 1.44 -11.70
N ALA A 49 1.28 2.22 -12.73
CA ALA A 49 -0.05 2.76 -12.94
C ALA A 49 -1.10 1.65 -13.14
N LEU A 50 -0.78 0.64 -13.95
CA LEU A 50 -1.65 -0.51 -14.18
C LEU A 50 -1.85 -1.33 -12.89
N PHE A 51 -0.80 -1.52 -12.11
CA PHE A 51 -0.87 -2.20 -10.81
C PHE A 51 -1.74 -1.43 -9.81
N LEU A 52 -1.55 -0.12 -9.67
CA LEU A 52 -2.38 0.72 -8.81
C LEU A 52 -3.83 0.75 -9.29
N PHE A 53 -4.04 0.83 -10.61
CA PHE A 53 -5.38 0.75 -11.20
C PHE A 53 -6.05 -0.58 -10.88
N ALA A 54 -5.32 -1.68 -10.99
CA ALA A 54 -5.81 -2.99 -10.56
C ALA A 54 -6.16 -2.97 -9.06
N ILE A 55 -5.28 -2.51 -8.17
CA ILE A 55 -5.58 -2.41 -6.73
C ILE A 55 -6.86 -1.60 -6.47
N VAL A 56 -7.02 -0.46 -7.15
CA VAL A 56 -8.21 0.39 -6.99
C VAL A 56 -9.47 -0.32 -7.48
N ILE A 57 -9.39 -1.04 -8.61
CA ILE A 57 -10.49 -1.85 -9.12
C ILE A 57 -10.83 -2.98 -8.14
N PHE A 58 -9.85 -3.74 -7.68
CA PHE A 58 -10.03 -4.82 -6.72
C PHE A 58 -10.60 -4.30 -5.40
N GLY A 59 -10.14 -3.14 -4.91
CA GLY A 59 -10.71 -2.50 -3.72
C GLY A 59 -12.13 -1.97 -3.93
N ARG A 60 -12.50 -1.58 -5.15
CA ARG A 60 -13.86 -1.14 -5.52
C ARG A 60 -14.84 -2.29 -5.74
N ILE A 61 -14.36 -3.41 -6.29
CA ILE A 61 -15.17 -4.59 -6.61
C ILE A 61 -15.22 -5.57 -5.42
N SER A 62 -14.22 -5.51 -4.52
CA SER A 62 -14.31 -6.21 -3.25
C SER A 62 -15.58 -5.75 -2.54
N PRO A 63 -16.45 -6.67 -2.10
CA PRO A 63 -17.47 -6.35 -1.13
C PRO A 63 -16.82 -5.55 0.00
N PRO A 64 -17.49 -4.51 0.55
CA PRO A 64 -17.05 -3.99 1.83
C PRO A 64 -16.94 -5.21 2.74
N LEU A 65 -15.72 -5.51 3.17
CA LEU A 65 -15.47 -6.47 4.21
C LEU A 65 -16.29 -5.91 5.38
N GLU A 66 -17.48 -6.46 5.62
CA GLU A 66 -18.25 -6.18 6.83
C GLU A 66 -17.31 -6.47 7.97
N ALA A 67 -16.70 -5.42 8.52
CA ALA A 67 -15.43 -5.53 9.20
C ALA A 67 -15.42 -6.71 10.16
N PRO A 68 -14.58 -7.73 9.94
CA PRO A 68 -13.96 -8.42 11.02
C PRO A 68 -12.49 -8.04 10.92
N GLY A 69 -12.21 -6.79 11.31
CA GLY A 69 -10.85 -6.30 11.51
C GLY A 69 -10.08 -7.09 12.57
N GLU A 70 -10.72 -8.07 13.19
CA GLU A 70 -10.13 -9.08 14.06
C GLU A 70 -9.80 -10.37 13.27
N LYS A 71 -10.77 -11.05 12.66
CA LYS A 71 -10.60 -12.47 12.24
C LYS A 71 -9.69 -12.79 11.05
N THR A 72 -9.38 -11.81 10.21
CA THR A 72 -8.54 -12.08 9.02
C THR A 72 -7.06 -12.23 9.39
N GLY A 73 -6.60 -11.57 10.45
CA GLY A 73 -5.25 -11.74 10.99
C GLY A 73 -5.13 -12.95 11.92
N GLU A 74 -6.21 -13.31 12.60
CA GLU A 74 -6.30 -14.45 13.51
C GLU A 74 -5.97 -15.77 12.81
N GLY A 75 -6.51 -16.03 11.61
CA GLY A 75 -6.24 -17.27 10.89
C GLY A 75 -4.80 -17.43 10.42
N LEU A 76 -4.07 -16.32 10.22
CA LEU A 76 -2.64 -16.33 9.92
C LEU A 76 -1.79 -16.54 11.18
N LEU A 77 -2.22 -15.97 12.31
CA LEU A 77 -1.58 -16.17 13.60
C LEU A 77 -1.78 -17.59 14.12
N ASP A 78 -2.96 -18.18 13.92
CA ASP A 78 -3.27 -19.55 14.33
C ASP A 78 -2.51 -20.59 13.48
N TYR A 79 -2.35 -20.30 12.17
CA TYR A 79 -1.50 -21.09 11.27
C TYR A 79 0.00 -21.04 11.64
N VAL A 80 0.48 -19.90 12.16
CA VAL A 80 1.88 -19.75 12.64
C VAL A 80 2.07 -20.25 14.07
N ALA A 81 1.04 -20.11 14.92
CA ALA A 81 1.05 -20.56 16.31
C ALA A 81 1.16 -22.07 16.42
N GLY A 82 0.84 -22.79 15.35
CA GLY A 82 0.96 -24.23 15.31
C GLY A 82 -0.11 -24.85 16.19
N GLU A 83 -0.67 -25.91 15.65
CA GLU A 83 -1.53 -26.86 16.34
C GLU A 83 -0.78 -27.48 17.54
N THR A 84 -0.68 -26.72 18.63
CA THR A 84 0.05 -27.11 19.84
C THR A 84 -0.76 -28.17 20.61
N GLU A 85 -2.06 -28.26 20.39
CA GLU A 85 -2.90 -29.30 21.00
C GLU A 85 -2.56 -30.71 20.50
N GLN A 86 -2.24 -30.89 19.21
CA GLN A 86 -1.90 -32.24 18.71
C GLN A 86 -0.52 -32.72 19.17
N VAL A 87 0.40 -31.81 19.48
CA VAL A 87 1.75 -32.17 19.97
C VAL A 87 1.75 -32.48 21.47
N HIS A 88 0.88 -31.86 22.27
CA HIS A 88 0.77 -32.17 23.70
C HIS A 88 0.14 -33.56 23.94
N THR A 89 -0.86 -33.96 23.15
CA THR A 89 -1.49 -35.28 23.31
C THR A 89 -0.56 -36.44 22.96
N LEU A 90 0.33 -36.27 21.98
CA LEU A 90 1.29 -37.32 21.60
C LEU A 90 2.51 -37.44 22.53
N LEU A 91 2.87 -36.38 23.25
CA LEU A 91 3.90 -36.46 24.30
C LEU A 91 3.37 -37.07 25.59
N GLU A 92 2.09 -36.87 25.91
CA GLU A 92 1.44 -37.46 27.09
C GLU A 92 1.21 -38.97 26.89
N GLU A 93 0.85 -39.43 25.68
CA GLU A 93 0.78 -40.87 25.37
C GLU A 93 2.16 -41.56 25.38
N ALA A 94 3.23 -40.88 24.95
CA ALA A 94 4.58 -41.44 24.95
C ALA A 94 5.20 -41.56 26.36
N GLU A 95 4.82 -40.69 27.31
CA GLU A 95 5.29 -40.77 28.69
C GLU A 95 4.55 -41.87 29.49
N VAL A 96 3.26 -42.08 29.22
CA VAL A 96 2.45 -43.11 29.89
C VAL A 96 2.85 -44.53 29.45
N GLU A 97 3.20 -44.75 28.17
CA GLU A 97 3.61 -46.08 27.69
C GLU A 97 5.03 -46.48 28.13
N GLY A 98 5.90 -45.51 28.44
CA GLY A 98 7.26 -45.76 28.94
C GLY A 98 7.31 -46.20 30.41
N SER A 99 6.36 -45.75 31.22
CA SER A 99 6.32 -46.04 32.68
C SER A 99 5.76 -47.44 33.00
N VAL A 100 4.90 -48.00 32.14
CA VAL A 100 4.24 -49.30 32.37
C VAL A 100 5.16 -50.51 32.11
N ARG A 101 6.36 -50.31 31.52
CA ARG A 101 7.25 -51.43 31.14
C ARG A 101 8.35 -51.77 32.14
N THR A 102 8.46 -51.05 33.26
CA THR A 102 9.53 -51.24 34.25
C THR A 102 9.04 -51.57 35.65
N GLU A 103 7.95 -52.35 35.75
CA GLU A 103 7.63 -53.11 36.97
C GLU A 103 7.59 -54.62 36.67
#